data_AF-M5RKS8-F1
#
_entry.id   AF-M5RKS8-F1
#
_cell.length_a   1.000
_cell.length_b   1.000
_cell.length_c   1.000
_cell.angle_alpha   90.00
_cell.angle_beta   90.00
_cell.angle_gamma   90.00
#
_symmetry.space_group_name_H-M   'P 1'
#
loop_
_entity.id
_entity.type
_entity.pdbx_description
1 polymer ?
#
loop_
_entity_poly.entity_id
_entity_poly.type
_entity_poly.pdbx_seq_one_letter_code
_entity_poly.pdbx_strand_id
1 'polypeptide(L)'
;MQVLRHLIGFEAIGAISTHDLELADEPELNSIAHTVHFRETITTDDDGNDTMTFDYQMRQGVSPTTNALRLLEMVGLGPKA
;
A
#
# COMPACT_ATOMS: atom_id res chain seq x y z
N MET A 1 6.76 -15.24 -1.79
CA MET A 1 7.95 -15.31 -2.68
C MET A 1 7.90 -16.35 -3.82
N GLN A 2 7.28 -17.53 -3.71
CA GLN A 2 7.41 -18.59 -4.74
C GLN A 2 7.03 -18.16 -6.18
N VAL A 3 5.90 -17.46 -6.34
CA VAL A 3 5.44 -16.96 -7.65
C VAL A 3 6.44 -15.94 -8.22
N LEU A 4 6.92 -15.01 -7.38
CA LEU A 4 7.88 -13.98 -7.77
C LEU A 4 9.19 -14.59 -8.28
N ARG A 5 9.76 -15.55 -7.54
CA ARG A 5 10.98 -16.26 -7.95
C ARG A 5 10.83 -16.93 -9.31
N HIS A 6 9.64 -17.48 -9.60
CA HIS A 6 9.37 -18.08 -10.90
C HIS A 6 9.37 -17.04 -12.02
N LEU A 7 8.73 -15.89 -11.80
CA LEU A 7 8.71 -14.78 -12.76
C LEU A 7 10.10 -14.20 -13.01
N ILE A 8 10.88 -14.00 -11.94
CA ILE A 8 12.27 -13.52 -12.01
C ILE A 8 13.14 -14.50 -12.82
N GLY A 9 12.96 -15.81 -12.62
CA GLY A 9 13.65 -16.83 -13.39
C GLY A 9 13.35 -16.84 -14.89
N PHE A 10 12.27 -16.18 -15.32
CA PHE A 10 11.92 -15.98 -16.73
C PHE A 10 12.31 -14.60 -17.28
N GLU A 11 13.09 -13.81 -16.53
CA GLU A 11 13.46 -12.43 -16.90
C GLU A 11 12.21 -11.55 -17.15
N ALA A 12 11.13 -11.80 -16.43
CA ALA A 12 9.88 -11.05 -16.59
C ALA A 12 10.06 -9.57 -16.20
N ILE A 13 9.39 -8.69 -16.94
CA ILE A 13 9.32 -7.25 -16.67
C ILE A 13 7.89 -6.92 -16.27
N GLY A 14 7.70 -6.25 -15.13
CA GLY A 14 6.37 -5.87 -14.67
C GLY A 14 6.35 -5.08 -13.38
N ALA A 15 5.13 -4.84 -12.89
CA ALA A 15 4.86 -4.22 -11.60
C ALA A 15 3.91 -5.12 -10.80
N ILE A 16 4.03 -5.07 -9.48
CA ILE A 16 3.28 -5.94 -8.58
C ILE A 16 2.79 -5.08 -7.42
N SER A 17 1.51 -5.22 -7.08
CA SER A 17 0.92 -4.61 -5.90
C SER A 17 0.67 -5.68 -4.83
N THR A 18 0.96 -5.36 -3.57
CA THR A 18 0.74 -6.26 -2.44
C THR A 18 0.28 -5.46 -1.21
N HIS A 19 -0.47 -6.12 -0.31
CA HIS A 19 -0.75 -5.61 1.04
C HIS A 19 0.20 -6.20 2.10
N ASP A 20 1.02 -7.18 1.71
CA ASP A 20 2.01 -7.82 2.56
C ASP A 20 3.26 -6.93 2.62
N LEU A 21 3.48 -6.28 3.77
CA LEU A 21 4.64 -5.41 4.01
C LEU A 21 5.93 -6.21 4.15
N GLU A 22 5.88 -7.46 4.62
CA GLU A 22 7.07 -8.31 4.77
C GLU A 22 7.70 -8.57 3.39
N LEU A 23 6.87 -8.64 2.35
CA LEU A 23 7.31 -8.80 0.97
C LEU A 23 8.14 -7.61 0.47
N ALA A 24 7.89 -6.40 0.97
CA ALA A 24 8.65 -5.20 0.60
C ALA A 24 10.03 -5.14 1.25
N ASP A 25 10.22 -5.88 2.35
CA ASP A 25 11.50 -5.98 3.06
C ASP A 25 12.36 -7.16 2.58
N GLU A 26 11.84 -8.01 1.70
CA GLU A 26 12.57 -9.16 1.15
C GLU A 26 13.84 -8.73 0.39
N PRO A 27 15.05 -9.12 0.85
CA PRO A 27 16.32 -8.67 0.27
C PRO A 27 16.48 -9.02 -1.21
N GLU A 28 15.99 -10.19 -1.61
CA GLU A 28 16.02 -10.65 -3.01
C GLU A 28 15.23 -9.69 -3.90
N LEU A 29 14.06 -9.25 -3.45
CA LEU A 29 13.19 -8.35 -4.19
C LEU A 29 13.76 -6.92 -4.23
N ASN A 30 14.28 -6.44 -3.11
CA ASN A 30 14.94 -5.13 -3.01
C ASN A 30 16.18 -5.00 -3.91
N SER A 31 16.81 -6.11 -4.29
CA SER A 31 17.98 -6.11 -5.18
C SER A 31 17.63 -5.98 -6.67
N ILE A 32 16.38 -6.25 -7.06
CA ILE A 32 15.96 -6.32 -8.47
C ILE A 32 14.74 -5.46 -8.81
N ALA A 33 14.04 -4.93 -7.80
CA ALA A 33 12.82 -4.15 -7.96
C ALA A 33 12.91 -2.85 -7.16
N HIS A 34 12.11 -1.87 -7.58
CA HIS A 34 11.97 -0.60 -6.87
C HIS A 34 10.68 -0.62 -6.07
N THR A 35 10.80 -0.62 -4.74
CA THR A 35 9.66 -0.49 -3.84
C THR A 35 9.08 0.92 -3.93
N VAL A 36 7.80 0.99 -4.27
CA VAL A 36 7.07 2.25 -4.41
C VAL A 36 5.68 2.14 -3.80
N HIS A 37 5.11 3.28 -3.43
CA HIS A 37 3.75 3.37 -2.90
C HIS A 37 2.98 4.54 -3.49
N PHE A 38 1.66 4.48 -3.31
CA PHE A 38 0.73 5.57 -3.46
C PHE A 38 0.16 5.90 -2.08
N ARG A 39 -0.34 7.12 -1.89
CA ARG A 39 -0.91 7.54 -0.61
C ARG A 39 -2.31 8.10 -0.79
N GLU A 40 -3.10 7.89 0.25
CA GLU A 40 -4.36 8.55 0.52
C GLU A 40 -4.20 9.64 1.57
N THR A 41 -5.15 10.57 1.60
CA THR A 41 -5.30 11.57 2.66
C THR A 41 -6.75 11.62 3.08
N ILE A 42 -6.99 11.60 4.39
CA ILE A 42 -8.32 11.75 4.98
C ILE A 42 -8.41 13.16 5.56
N THR A 43 -9.43 13.91 5.17
CA THR A 43 -9.75 15.23 5.72
C THR A 43 -11.16 15.21 6.28
N THR A 44 -11.34 15.72 7.50
CA THR A 44 -12.65 15.93 8.11
C THR A 44 -13.12 17.35 7.82
N ASP A 45 -14.33 17.51 7.30
CA ASP A 45 -14.93 18.83 7.10
C ASP A 45 -15.53 19.41 8.40
N ASP A 46 -16.01 20.66 8.34
CA ASP A 46 -16.61 21.35 9.50
C ASP A 46 -17.91 20.70 9.99
N ASP A 47 -18.58 19.91 9.14
CA ASP A 47 -19.79 19.15 9.46
C ASP A 47 -19.46 17.75 10.05
N GLY A 48 -18.18 17.41 10.18
CA GLY A 48 -17.69 16.16 10.75
C GLY A 48 -17.65 14.98 9.77
N ASN A 49 -17.78 15.22 8.47
CA ASN A 49 -17.68 14.17 7.45
C ASN A 49 -16.23 13.96 7.03
N ASP A 50 -15.80 12.70 7.07
CA ASP A 50 -14.49 12.30 6.57
C ASP A 50 -14.54 12.11 5.04
N THR A 51 -13.60 12.75 4.34
CA THR A 51 -13.37 12.57 2.90
C THR A 51 -11.99 11.98 2.68
N MET A 52 -11.92 10.82 2.00
CA MET A 52 -10.66 10.23 1.56
C MET A 52 -10.36 10.66 0.11
N THR A 53 -9.14 11.13 -0.13
CA THR A 53 -8.63 11.51 -1.44
C THR A 53 -7.34 10.78 -1.75
N PHE A 54 -7.10 10.53 -3.04
CA PHE A 54 -5.86 9.94 -3.55
C PHE A 54 -5.23 10.93 -4.51
N ASP A 55 -3.92 11.17 -4.37
CA ASP A 55 -3.20 12.07 -5.30
C ASP A 55 -2.63 11.35 -6.52
N TYR A 56 -2.71 10.01 -6.54
CA TYR A 56 -2.22 9.14 -7.62
C TYR A 56 -0.74 9.38 -7.98
N GLN A 57 0.07 9.87 -7.04
CA GLN A 57 1.51 10.06 -7.24
C GLN A 57 2.29 8.89 -6.66
N MET A 58 3.15 8.30 -7.49
CA MET A 58 4.08 7.25 -7.10
C MET A 58 5.24 7.83 -6.29
N ARG A 59 5.57 7.20 -5.16
CA ARG A 59 6.64 7.62 -4.24
C ARG A 59 7.52 6.43 -3.90
N GLN A 60 8.80 6.69 -3.64
CA GLN A 60 9.75 5.65 -3.26
C GLN A 60 9.49 5.15 -1.84
N GLY A 61 9.76 3.86 -1.63
CA GLY A 61 9.64 3.19 -0.34
C GLY A 61 8.25 2.61 -0.07
N VAL A 62 8.12 2.00 1.10
CA VAL A 62 6.87 1.41 1.61
C VAL A 62 5.90 2.51 2.02
N SER A 63 4.59 2.25 1.88
CA SER A 63 3.59 3.20 2.36
C SER A 63 3.70 3.38 3.88
N PRO A 64 3.85 4.61 4.39
CA PRO A 64 3.91 4.86 5.82
C PRO A 64 2.52 4.88 6.49
N THR A 65 1.44 4.81 5.72
CA THR A 65 0.08 5.06 6.22
C THR A 65 -0.61 3.79 6.72
N THR A 66 -1.22 3.90 7.90
CA THR A 66 -2.16 2.92 8.49
C THR A 66 -3.62 3.37 8.35
N ASN A 67 -3.92 4.25 7.40
CA ASN A 67 -5.26 4.83 7.24
C ASN A 67 -6.35 3.80 6.89
N ALA A 68 -5.97 2.55 6.60
CA ALA A 68 -6.91 1.43 6.49
C ALA A 68 -7.81 1.30 7.73
N LEU A 69 -7.28 1.55 8.94
CA LEU A 69 -8.09 1.55 10.17
C LEU A 69 -9.14 2.66 10.16
N ARG A 70 -8.75 3.87 9.74
CA ARG A 70 -9.67 5.00 9.68
C ARG A 70 -10.70 4.86 8.56
N LEU A 71 -10.34 4.23 7.44
CA LEU A 71 -11.29 3.83 6.41
C LEU A 71 -12.30 2.80 6.94
N LEU A 72 -11.84 1.80 7.71
CA LEU A 72 -12.74 0.84 8.36
C LEU A 72 -13.70 1.54 9.33
N GLU A 73 -13.25 2.52 10.11
CA GLU A 73 -14.11 3.38 10.93
C GLU A 73 -15.15 4.12 10.07
N MET A 74 -14.74 4.76 8.98
CA MET A 74 -15.62 5.52 8.07
C MET A 74 -16.72 4.66 7.45
N VAL A 75 -16.45 3.39 7.11
CA VAL A 75 -17.45 2.47 6.56
C VAL A 75 -18.26 1.72 7.62
N GLY A 76 -18.09 2.07 8.90
CA GLY A 76 -18.81 1.47 10.03
C GLY A 76 -18.33 0.07 10.43
N LEU A 77 -17.13 -0.31 10.00
CA LEU A 77 -16.48 -1.61 10.26
C LEU A 77 -15.30 -1.49 11.26
N GLY A 78 -15.14 -0.33 11.90
CA GLY A 78 -14.12 -0.11 12.92
C GLY A 78 -14.32 -1.02 14.14
N PRO A 79 -13.26 -1.28 14.92
CA PRO A 79 -13.36 -2.09 16.13
C PRO A 79 -14.41 -1.49 17.08
N LYS A 80 -15.35 -2.31 17.53
CA LYS A 80 -16.27 -1.90 18.61
C LYS A 80 -15.45 -1.74 19.89
N ALA A 81 -15.58 -0.57 20.51
CA ALA A 81 -15.10 -0.30 21.87
C ALA A 81 -15.73 -1.26 22.89
#